data_AF-A0A925ILN3-F1
#
_entry.id   AF-A0A925ILN3-F1
#
_cell.length_a   1.000
_cell.length_b   1.000
_cell.length_c   1.000
_cell.angle_alpha   90.00
_cell.angle_beta   90.00
_cell.angle_gamma   90.00
#
_symmetry.space_group_name_H-M   'P 1'
#
loop_
_entity.id
_entity.type
_entity.pdbx_description
1 polymer ?
#
loop_
_entity_poly.entity_id
_entity_poly.type
_entity_poly.pdbx_seq_one_letter_code
_entity_poly.pdbx_strand_id
1 'polypeptide(L)' 'MDWSQIDLEQFRRGLEVELEHGSIDPQTNVTDDDLLLTGKIAWAHSKEISDYYTWLDKMETEAESQA' A
#
# COMPACT_ATOMS: atom_id res chain seq x y z
N MET A 1 6.06 1.60 -17.86
CA MET A 1 4.91 1.13 -17.07
C MET A 1 3.68 1.31 -17.92
N ASP A 2 2.87 0.28 -18.06
CA ASP A 2 1.57 0.40 -18.72
C ASP A 2 0.53 0.77 -17.66
N TRP A 3 0.22 2.06 -17.60
CA TRP A 3 -0.74 2.62 -16.65
C TRP A 3 -2.20 2.25 -16.97
N SER A 4 -2.45 1.59 -18.11
CA SER A 4 -3.79 1.05 -18.41
C SER A 4 -4.10 -0.24 -17.62
N GLN A 5 -3.08 -0.88 -17.05
CA GLN A 5 -3.22 -2.13 -16.30
C GLN A 5 -3.40 -1.91 -14.80
N ILE A 6 -3.24 -0.68 -14.31
CA ILE A 6 -3.23 -0.36 -12.90
C ILE A 6 -4.09 0.87 -12.67
N ASP A 7 -5.04 0.76 -11.75
CA ASP A 7 -5.79 1.90 -11.26
C ASP A 7 -4.84 2.83 -10.48
N LEU A 8 -4.73 4.07 -10.95
CA LEU A 8 -3.89 5.09 -10.33
C LEU A 8 -4.32 5.41 -8.90
N GLU A 9 -5.62 5.30 -8.58
CA GLU A 9 -6.10 5.52 -7.21
C GLU A 9 -5.67 4.39 -6.27
N GLN A 10 -5.66 3.14 -6.74
CA GLN A 10 -5.12 2.02 -5.96
C GLN A 10 -3.61 2.20 -5.73
N PHE A 11 -2.86 2.65 -6.75
CA PHE A 11 -1.44 2.91 -6.60
C PHE A 11 -1.16 4.06 -5.62
N ARG A 12 -1.93 5.16 -5.69
CA ARG A 12 -1.81 6.30 -4.76
C ARG A 12 -2.14 5.87 -3.33
N ARG A 13 -3.24 5.14 -3.13
CA ARG A 13 -3.61 4.61 -1.81
C ARG A 13 -2.52 3.68 -1.27
N GLY A 14 -1.95 2.84 -2.13
CA GLY A 14 -0.84 1.98 -1.74
C GLY A 14 0.39 2.73 -1.27
N LEU A 15 0.79 3.79 -1.98
CA LEU A 15 1.88 4.65 -1.53
C LEU A 15 1.63 5.24 -0.13
N GLU A 16 0.39 5.65 0.17
CA GLU A 16 0.04 6.21 1.48
C GLU A 16 0.20 5.16 2.59
N VAL A 17 -0.31 3.94 2.38
CA VAL A 17 -0.19 2.83 3.34
C VAL A 17 1.26 2.44 3.59
N GLU A 18 2.03 2.21 2.52
CA GLU A 18 3.41 1.74 2.67
C GLU A 18 4.32 2.82 3.30
N LEU A 19 4.07 4.11 3.05
CA LEU A 19 4.76 5.21 3.72
C LEU A 19 4.37 5.32 5.21
N GLU A 20 3.11 5.06 5.53
CA GLU A 20 2.64 5.06 6.92
C GLU A 20 3.43 4.05 7.76
N HIS A 21 3.64 2.83 7.26
CA HIS A 21 4.46 1.81 7.93
C HIS A 21 5.90 2.28 8.18
N GLY A 22 6.53 2.95 7.21
CA GLY A 22 7.87 3.53 7.37
C GLY A 22 7.96 4.56 8.49
N SER A 23 6.91 5.37 8.64
CA SER A 23 6.88 6.48 9.60
C SER A 23 6.44 6.09 11.02
N ILE A 24 5.60 5.06 11.17
CA ILE A 24 4.98 4.70 12.46
C ILE A 24 5.81 3.70 13.25
N ASP A 25 6.39 2.70 12.58
CA ASP A 25 7.09 1.61 13.25
C ASP A 25 8.50 1.37 12.67
N PRO A 26 9.56 1.86 13.34
CA PRO A 26 10.93 1.64 12.91
C PRO A 26 11.33 0.16 12.79
N GLN A 27 10.61 -0.77 13.45
CA GLN A 27 10.89 -2.20 13.32
C GLN A 27 10.47 -2.76 11.96
N THR A 28 9.44 -2.18 11.34
CA THR A 28 8.89 -2.62 10.06
C THR A 28 9.14 -1.62 8.92
N ASN A 29 9.83 -0.52 9.20
CA ASN A 29 10.35 0.37 8.16
C ASN A 29 11.47 -0.32 7.34
N VAL A 30 11.09 -0.81 6.16
CA VAL A 30 12.00 -1.51 5.23
C VAL A 30 12.44 -0.66 4.04
N THR A 31 11.87 0.53 3.86
CA THR A 31 12.15 1.41 2.71
C THR A 31 12.86 2.71 3.08
N ASP A 32 12.90 3.06 4.37
CA ASP A 32 13.42 4.33 4.88
C ASP A 32 12.79 5.55 4.17
N ASP A 33 11.48 5.48 3.95
CA ASP A 33 10.67 6.47 3.21
C ASP A 33 11.15 6.76 1.78
N ASP A 34 12.02 5.93 1.20
CA ASP A 34 12.44 6.06 -0.21
C ASP A 34 11.26 5.81 -1.15
N LEU A 35 10.79 6.88 -1.80
CA LEU A 35 9.61 6.85 -2.67
C LEU A 35 9.71 5.83 -3.81
N LEU A 36 10.92 5.52 -4.31
CA LEU A 36 11.10 4.55 -5.39
C LEU A 36 10.96 3.11 -4.88
N LEU A 37 11.50 2.80 -3.69
CA LEU A 37 11.35 1.49 -3.05
C LEU A 37 9.90 1.29 -2.61
N THR A 38 9.32 2.28 -1.94
CA THR A 38 7.92 2.24 -1.50
C THR A 38 6.96 2.08 -2.67
N GLY A 39 7.17 2.82 -3.76
CA GLY A 39 6.37 2.68 -4.98
C GLY A 39 6.50 1.30 -5.65
N LYS A 40 7.64 0.61 -5.53
CA LYS A 40 7.78 -0.75 -6.05
C LYS A 40 6.97 -1.77 -5.26
N ILE A 41 6.85 -1.59 -3.95
CA ILE A 41 6.01 -2.45 -3.09
C ILE A 41 4.54 -2.25 -3.45
N ALA A 42 4.08 -0.99 -3.46
CA ALA A 42 2.71 -0.67 -3.85
C ALA A 42 2.37 -1.19 -5.25
N TRP A 43 3.31 -1.07 -6.19
CA TRP A 43 3.16 -1.61 -7.53
C TRP A 43 3.06 -3.14 -7.55
N ALA A 44 3.86 -3.85 -6.75
CA ALA A 44 3.84 -5.30 -6.69
C ALA A 44 2.46 -5.81 -6.24
N HIS A 45 1.88 -5.23 -5.19
CA HIS A 45 0.54 -5.58 -4.72
C HIS A 45 -0.54 -5.35 -5.78
N SER A 46 -0.53 -4.18 -6.44
CA SER A 46 -1.50 -3.88 -7.52
C SER A 46 -1.38 -4.82 -8.73
N LYS A 47 -0.19 -5.40 -8.98
CA LYS A 47 0.01 -6.39 -10.04
C LYS A 47 -0.51 -7.78 -9.69
N GLU A 48 -0.53 -8.13 -8.41
CA GLU A 48 -1.05 -9.40 -7.94
C GLU A 48 -2.58 -9.37 -7.82
N ILE A 49 -3.11 -8.27 -7.28
CA ILE A 49 -4.55 -8.04 -7.09
C ILE A 49 -4.82 -6.57 -7.40
N SER A 50 -5.61 -6.29 -8.44
CA SER A 50 -5.85 -4.91 -8.89
C SER A 50 -6.41 -4.00 -7.78
N ASP A 51 -7.28 -4.56 -6.94
CA ASP A 51 -8.02 -3.83 -5.90
C ASP A 51 -7.45 -4.11 -4.50
N TYR A 52 -6.18 -4.54 -4.41
CA TYR A 52 -5.55 -4.97 -3.15
C TYR A 52 -5.82 -4.02 -1.97
N TYR A 53 -5.59 -2.72 -2.18
CA TYR A 53 -5.71 -1.73 -1.11
C TYR A 53 -7.16 -1.47 -0.69
N THR A 54 -8.13 -1.69 -1.58
CA THR A 54 -9.55 -1.67 -1.20
C THR A 54 -9.90 -2.83 -0.26
N TRP A 55 -9.34 -4.01 -0.50
CA TRP A 55 -9.53 -5.15 0.40
C TRP A 55 -8.81 -4.96 1.73
N LEU A 56 -7.61 -4.37 1.71
CA LEU A 56 -6.86 -4.02 2.92
C LEU A 56 -7.67 -3.07 3.81
N ASP A 57 -8.13 -1.95 3.26
CA ASP A 57 -8.92 -0.93 3.99
C ASP A 57 -10.15 -1.56 4.67
N LYS A 58 -10.83 -2.47 3.96
CA LYS A 58 -11.98 -3.19 4.50
C LYS A 58 -11.58 -4.10 5.67
N MET A 59 -10.52 -4.89 5.50
CA MET A 59 -10.04 -5.80 6.54
C MET A 59 -9.59 -5.05 7.80
N GLU A 60 -8.88 -3.94 7.64
CA GLU A 60 -8.43 -3.09 8.74
C GLU A 60 -9.62 -2.45 9.48
N THR A 61 -10.58 -1.88 8.75
CA THR A 61 -11.81 -1.33 9.33
C THR A 61 -12.59 -2.39 10.13
N GLU A 62 -12.70 -3.62 9.58
CA GLU A 62 -13.36 -4.72 10.28
C GLU A 62 -12.61 -5.12 11.56
N ALA A 63 -11.27 -5.12 11.55
CA ALA A 63 -10.44 -5.41 12.71
C ALA A 63 -10.54 -4.31 13.79
N GLU A 64 -10.49 -3.04 13.40
CA GLU A 64 -10.67 -1.90 14.30
C GLU A 64 -12.04 -1.91 14.98
N SER A 65 -13.09 -2.32 14.26
CA SER A 65 -14.44 -2.41 14.83
C SER A 65 -14.59 -3.52 15.89
N GLN A 66 -13.65 -4.45 15.95
CA GLN A 66 -13.63 -5.58 16.89
C GLN A 66 -12.69 -5.36 18.08
N ALA A 67 -11.89 -4.28 18.06
CA ALA A 67 -10.96 -3.89 19.13
C ALA A 67 -11.66 -3.07 20.22
#